data_AF-A0A7W9B160-F1
#
_entry.id   AF-A0A7W9B160-F1
#
_cell.length_a   1.000
_cell.length_b   1.000
_cell.length_c   1.000
_cell.angle_alpha   90.00
_cell.angle_beta   90.00
_cell.angle_gamma   90.00
#
_symmetry.space_group_name_H-M   'P 1'
#
loop_
_entity.id
_entity.type
_entity.pdbx_description
1 polymer ?
#
loop_
_entity_poly.entity_id
_entity_poly.type
_entity_poly.pdbx_seq_one_letter_code
_entity_poly.pdbx_strand_id
1 'polypeptide(L)'
;MNNTIKIHAGKTPTRVHFIAEWAEKRGLKQVDIVNEIGADKGLVSRWFKGTVPKPEYLEKLRELFHADDISSLFRHPDDDWIARMFKDKTEEQREKAIQMLRLLFNDQKTGTDG
;
A
#
# COMPACT_ATOMS: atom_id res chain seq x y z
N MET A 1 22.17 -1.15 -8.57
CA MET A 1 21.37 -1.30 -9.81
C MET A 1 20.06 -0.56 -9.58
N ASN A 2 19.94 0.67 -10.09
CA ASN A 2 18.75 1.51 -9.88
C ASN A 2 17.71 1.18 -10.95
N ASN A 3 16.60 0.56 -10.55
CA ASN A 3 15.50 0.26 -11.44
C ASN A 3 14.52 1.45 -11.47
N THR A 4 14.86 2.49 -12.23
CA THR A 4 13.93 3.58 -12.54
C THR A 4 12.91 3.08 -13.55
N ILE A 5 11.69 2.84 -13.08
CA ILE A 5 10.54 2.47 -13.89
C ILE A 5 10.30 3.61 -14.90
N LYS A 6 10.60 3.36 -16.19
CA LYS A 6 10.24 4.27 -17.29
C LYS A 6 8.71 4.29 -17.40
N ILE A 7 8.08 5.34 -16.89
CA ILE A 7 6.63 5.54 -16.99
C ILE A 7 6.31 5.99 -18.43
N HIS A 8 5.70 5.11 -19.23
CA HIS A 8 5.24 5.43 -20.57
C HIS A 8 4.03 6.39 -20.50
N ALA A 9 4.18 7.58 -21.08
CA ALA A 9 3.28 8.74 -20.96
C ALA A 9 1.84 8.58 -21.49
N GLY A 10 1.45 7.40 -22.00
CA GLY A 10 0.12 7.14 -22.56
C GLY A 10 -0.73 6.11 -21.81
N LYS A 11 -0.21 5.51 -20.72
CA LYS A 11 -0.97 4.57 -19.90
C LYS A 11 -1.49 5.30 -18.67
N THR A 12 -2.80 5.32 -18.47
CA THR A 12 -3.38 5.66 -17.16
C THR A 12 -2.66 4.81 -16.12
N PRO A 13 -2.07 5.40 -15.08
CA PRO A 13 -1.42 4.64 -14.03
C PRO A 13 -2.40 3.58 -13.54
N THR A 14 -2.07 2.30 -13.68
CA THR A 14 -2.88 1.24 -13.11
C THR A 14 -2.97 1.56 -11.63
N ARG A 15 -4.19 1.77 -11.09
CA ARG A 15 -4.36 2.00 -9.66
C ARG A 15 -3.89 0.74 -8.95
N VAL A 16 -2.64 0.75 -8.48
CA VAL A 16 -2.03 -0.38 -7.80
C VAL A 16 -2.69 -0.48 -6.43
N HIS A 17 -3.40 -1.57 -6.21
CA HIS A 17 -3.81 -1.98 -4.87
C HIS A 17 -2.86 -3.05 -4.37
N PHE A 18 -2.84 -3.29 -3.06
CA PHE A 18 -1.92 -4.21 -2.39
C PHE A 18 -2.65 -5.38 -1.73
N ILE A 19 -3.77 -5.83 -2.32
CA ILE A 19 -4.63 -6.89 -1.76
C ILE A 19 -3.85 -8.19 -1.52
N ALA A 20 -2.91 -8.55 -2.40
CA ALA A 20 -2.14 -9.78 -2.25
C ALA A 20 -1.18 -9.68 -1.05
N GLU A 21 -0.53 -8.54 -0.90
CA GLU A 21 0.40 -8.22 0.18
C GLU A 21 -0.34 -8.10 1.52
N TRP A 22 -1.52 -7.48 1.52
CA TRP A 22 -2.40 -7.45 2.69
C TRP A 22 -2.83 -8.86 3.11
N ALA A 23 -3.19 -9.72 2.16
CA ALA A 23 -3.54 -11.11 2.44
C ALA A 23 -2.35 -11.89 2.99
N GLU A 24 -1.16 -11.75 2.39
CA GLU A 24 0.07 -12.38 2.84
C GLU A 24 0.43 -11.97 4.27
N LYS A 25 0.41 -10.66 4.59
CA LYS A 25 0.67 -10.16 5.94
C LYS A 25 -0.30 -10.70 6.98
N ARG A 26 -1.52 -11.02 6.57
CA ARG A 26 -2.57 -11.61 7.42
C ARG A 26 -2.56 -13.14 7.42
N GLY A 27 -1.69 -13.79 6.65
CA GLY A 27 -1.66 -15.24 6.50
C GLY A 27 -2.90 -15.81 5.79
N LEU A 28 -3.60 -15.00 4.99
CA LEU A 28 -4.82 -15.38 4.29
C LEU A 28 -4.52 -15.90 2.88
N LYS A 29 -5.23 -16.96 2.49
CA LYS A 29 -5.24 -17.48 1.12
C LYS A 29 -6.43 -16.89 0.35
N GLN A 30 -6.40 -16.99 -0.97
CA GLN A 30 -7.52 -16.54 -1.82
C GLN A 30 -8.85 -17.22 -1.46
N VAL A 31 -8.81 -18.48 -1.02
CA VAL A 31 -10.01 -19.22 -0.58
C VAL A 31 -10.62 -18.64 0.69
N ASP A 32 -9.79 -18.17 1.62
CA ASP A 32 -10.25 -17.54 2.85
C ASP A 32 -10.98 -16.23 2.51
N ILE A 33 -10.40 -15.44 1.61
CA ILE A 33 -11.01 -14.19 1.12
C ILE A 33 -12.34 -14.46 0.39
N VAL A 34 -12.42 -15.51 -0.43
CA VAL A 34 -13.68 -15.93 -1.08
C VAL A 34 -14.76 -16.19 -0.03
N ASN A 35 -14.42 -16.95 1.02
CA ASN A 35 -15.36 -17.35 2.07
C ASN A 35 -15.82 -16.16 2.92
N GLU A 36 -14.89 -15.30 3.35
CA GLU A 36 -15.18 -14.17 4.23
C GLU A 36 -15.96 -13.05 3.51
N ILE A 37 -15.64 -12.78 2.24
CA ILE A 37 -16.22 -11.66 1.49
C ILE A 37 -17.49 -12.07 0.74
N GLY A 38 -17.63 -13.37 0.45
CA GLY A 38 -18.69 -13.91 -0.40
C GLY A 38 -18.50 -13.54 -1.88
N ALA A 39 -17.25 -13.38 -2.32
CA ALA A 39 -16.91 -13.05 -3.71
C ALA A 39 -16.59 -14.31 -4.52
N ASP A 40 -16.86 -14.31 -5.82
CA ASP A 40 -16.49 -15.43 -6.69
C ASP A 40 -14.98 -15.67 -6.72
N LYS A 41 -14.56 -16.94 -6.75
CA LYS A 41 -13.14 -17.33 -6.88
C LYS A 41 -12.45 -16.65 -8.06
N GLY A 42 -13.13 -16.55 -9.21
CA GLY A 42 -12.59 -15.88 -10.40
C GLY A 42 -12.44 -14.37 -10.24
N LEU A 43 -13.24 -13.75 -9.36
CA LEU A 43 -13.14 -12.34 -9.03
C LEU A 43 -11.93 -12.09 -8.10
N VAL A 44 -11.80 -12.87 -7.02
CA VAL A 44 -10.65 -12.79 -6.10
C VAL A 44 -9.32 -13.06 -6.82
N SER A 45 -9.28 -14.07 -7.70
CA SER A 45 -8.09 -14.34 -8.51
C SER A 45 -7.69 -13.18 -9.42
N ARG A 46 -8.66 -12.42 -9.96
CA ARG A 46 -8.39 -11.20 -10.73
C ARG A 46 -7.85 -10.07 -9.87
N TRP A 47 -8.32 -9.93 -8.63
CA TRP A 47 -7.76 -8.97 -7.69
C TRP A 47 -6.29 -9.26 -7.41
N PHE A 48 -5.92 -10.52 -7.18
CA PHE A 48 -4.51 -10.90 -6.99
C PHE A 48 -3.63 -10.66 -8.24
N LYS A 49 -4.24 -10.40 -9.41
CA LYS A 49 -3.56 -10.03 -10.66
C LYS A 49 -3.58 -8.52 -10.92
N GLY A 50 -4.05 -7.70 -9.99
CA GLY A 50 -4.07 -6.24 -10.08
C GLY A 50 -5.37 -5.63 -10.61
N THR A 51 -6.46 -6.42 -10.71
CA THR A 51 -7.78 -5.85 -11.05
C THR A 51 -8.38 -5.18 -9.82
N VAL A 52 -8.67 -3.88 -9.91
CA VAL A 52 -9.29 -3.14 -8.81
C VAL A 52 -10.69 -3.70 -8.48
N PRO A 53 -10.98 -4.07 -7.22
CA PRO A 53 -12.31 -4.46 -6.79
C PRO A 53 -13.34 -3.34 -6.95
N LYS A 54 -14.61 -3.71 -7.12
CA LYS A 54 -15.72 -2.74 -7.08
C LYS A 54 -15.86 -2.14 -5.67
N PRO A 55 -16.47 -0.95 -5.53
CA PRO A 55 -16.66 -0.30 -4.23
C PRO A 55 -17.29 -1.19 -3.16
N GLU A 56 -18.28 -2.02 -3.52
CA GLU A 56 -18.94 -2.96 -2.60
C GLU A 56 -17.98 -3.99 -1.96
N TYR A 57 -16.90 -4.35 -2.64
CA TYR A 57 -15.88 -5.27 -2.15
C TYR A 57 -14.74 -4.56 -1.45
N LEU A 58 -14.47 -3.30 -1.79
CA LEU A 58 -13.42 -2.51 -1.12
C LEU A 58 -13.72 -2.34 0.36
N GLU A 59 -14.97 -2.12 0.73
CA GLU A 59 -15.36 -2.00 2.14
C GLU A 59 -15.16 -3.33 2.90
N LYS A 60 -15.60 -4.45 2.31
CA LYS A 60 -15.39 -5.77 2.90
C LYS A 60 -13.92 -6.15 3.02
N LEU A 61 -13.10 -5.81 2.02
CA LEU A 61 -11.65 -6.01 2.04
C LEU A 61 -10.97 -5.15 3.10
N ARG A 62 -11.42 -3.89 3.26
CA ARG A 62 -10.95 -2.99 4.31
C ARG A 62 -11.18 -3.62 5.69
N GLU A 63 -12.38 -4.12 5.92
CA GLU A 63 -12.74 -4.78 7.18
C GLU A 63 -11.94 -6.06 7.41
N LEU A 64 -11.87 -6.95 6.41
CA LEU A 64 -11.13 -8.21 6.48
C LEU A 64 -9.64 -8.00 6.80
N PHE A 65 -9.03 -6.98 6.20
CA PHE A 65 -7.62 -6.67 6.43
C PHE A 65 -7.37 -5.78 7.64
N HIS A 66 -8.42 -5.38 8.36
CA HIS A 66 -8.41 -4.38 9.43
C HIS A 66 -7.61 -3.13 9.03
N ALA A 67 -7.88 -2.64 7.83
CA ALA A 67 -7.34 -1.40 7.33
C ALA A 67 -8.18 -0.23 7.87
N ASP A 68 -7.51 0.87 8.22
CA ASP A 68 -8.18 2.04 8.81
C ASP A 68 -9.13 2.74 7.83
N ASP A 69 -8.81 2.70 6.53
CA ASP A 69 -9.56 3.34 5.46
C ASP A 69 -9.43 2.56 4.13
N ILE A 70 -10.37 2.76 3.19
CA ILE A 70 -10.29 2.14 1.86
C ILE A 70 -8.99 2.53 1.13
N SER A 71 -8.50 3.76 1.32
CA SER A 71 -7.25 4.23 0.70
C SER A 71 -6.02 3.41 1.13
N SER A 72 -6.06 2.77 2.30
CA SER A 72 -4.99 1.88 2.76
C SER A 72 -4.84 0.62 1.91
N LEU A 73 -5.88 0.17 1.22
CA LEU A 73 -5.79 -0.92 0.24
C LEU A 73 -4.93 -0.56 -0.97
N PHE A 74 -4.68 0.74 -1.20
CA PHE A 74 -3.84 1.27 -2.27
C PHE A 74 -2.43 1.65 -1.79
N ARG A 75 -2.04 1.18 -0.61
CA ARG A 75 -0.69 1.29 -0.05
C ARG A 75 -0.19 -0.07 0.41
N HIS A 76 1.12 -0.26 0.37
CA HIS A 76 1.73 -1.47 0.88
C HIS A 76 1.43 -1.58 2.39
N PRO A 77 1.05 -2.75 2.92
CA PRO A 77 0.67 -2.90 4.31
C PRO A 77 1.82 -2.61 5.30
N ASP A 78 3.08 -2.65 4.85
CA ASP A 78 4.24 -2.26 5.66
C ASP A 78 4.48 -0.75 5.72
N ASP A 79 3.85 0.02 4.84
CA ASP A 79 3.93 1.49 4.86
C ASP A 79 2.71 2.12 5.53
N ASP A 80 1.63 1.35 5.70
CA ASP A 80 0.35 1.85 6.21
C ASP A 80 0.48 2.45 7.62
N TRP A 81 1.36 1.91 8.47
CA TRP A 81 1.63 2.50 9.78
C TRP A 81 2.18 3.93 9.72
N ILE A 82 2.92 4.30 8.67
CA ILE A 82 3.45 5.65 8.47
C ILE A 82 2.28 6.61 8.25
N ALA A 83 1.36 6.23 7.37
CA ALA A 83 0.15 7.02 7.12
C ALA A 83 -0.69 7.19 8.40
N ARG A 84 -0.85 6.13 9.17
CA ARG A 84 -1.56 6.17 10.47
C ARG A 84 -0.86 7.07 11.48
N MET A 85 0.48 7.00 11.56
CA MET A 85 1.27 7.84 12.46
C MET A 85 1.04 9.34 12.22
N PHE A 86 0.87 9.75 10.96
CA PHE A 86 0.69 11.16 10.55
C PHE A 86 -0.76 11.66 10.50
N LYS A 87 -1.76 10.80 10.66
CA LYS A 87 -3.18 11.15 10.50
C LYS A 87 -3.63 12.26 11.46
N ASP A 88 -3.24 12.17 12.73
CA ASP A 88 -3.67 13.10 13.80
C ASP A 88 -2.57 14.09 14.23
N LYS A 89 -1.57 14.32 13.38
CA LYS A 89 -0.46 15.24 13.67
C LYS A 89 -0.71 16.61 13.06
N THR A 90 -0.32 17.66 13.77
CA THR A 90 -0.35 19.03 13.23
C THR A 90 0.65 19.16 12.09
N GLU A 91 0.48 20.17 11.24
CA GLU A 91 1.42 20.44 10.14
C GLU A 91 2.85 20.67 10.66
N GLU A 92 3.01 21.40 11.77
CA GLU A 92 4.33 21.61 12.39
C GLU A 92 4.96 20.30 12.89
N GLN A 93 4.17 19.42 13.52
CA GLN A 93 4.64 18.10 13.97
C GLN A 93 5.03 17.21 12.79
N ARG A 94 4.24 17.25 11.72
CA ARG A 94 4.52 16.53 10.48
C ARG A 94 5.82 17.01 9.86
N GLU A 95 6.03 18.32 9.78
CA GLU A 95 7.25 18.90 9.22
C GLU A 95 8.49 18.53 10.05
N LYS A 96 8.41 18.62 11.39
CA LYS A 96 9.49 18.19 12.29
C LYS A 96 9.83 16.70 12.10
N ALA A 97 8.83 15.85 12.04
CA ALA A 97 9.03 14.41 11.81
C ALA A 97 9.65 14.13 10.43
N ILE A 98 9.23 14.84 9.37
CA ILE A 98 9.86 14.74 8.05
C ILE A 98 11.33 15.17 8.11
N GLN A 99 11.65 16.28 8.79
CA GLN A 99 13.03 16.72 8.95
C GLN A 99 13.88 15.69 9.70
N MET A 100 13.36 15.10 10.77
CA MET A 100 14.04 14.03 11.51
C MET A 100 14.29 12.79 10.64
N LEU A 101 13.28 12.34 9.89
CA LEU A 101 13.42 11.20 8.98
C LEU A 101 14.46 11.51 7.89
N ARG A 102 14.44 12.72 7.32
CA ARG A 102 15.45 13.15 6.35
C ARG A 102 16.86 13.09 6.92
N LEU A 103 17.07 13.57 8.16
CA LEU A 103 18.36 13.50 8.84
C LEU A 103 18.81 12.05 9.07
N LEU A 104 17.90 11.20 9.57
CA LEU A 104 18.16 9.78 9.83
C LEU A 104 18.58 9.00 8.57
N PHE A 105 18.01 9.35 7.42
CA PHE A 105 18.31 8.68 6.14
C PHE A 105 19.32 9.43 5.27
N ASN A 106 19.93 10.53 5.76
CA ASN A 106 20.89 11.32 4.98
C ASN A 106 22.31 10.74 4.92
N ASP A 107 22.54 9.52 5.42
CA ASP A 107 23.84 8.83 5.47
C ASP A 107 24.34 8.33 4.09
N GLN A 108 23.89 8.92 2.98
CA GLN A 108 24.30 8.54 1.63
C GLN A 108 24.54 9.78 0.75
N LYS A 109 25.60 10.53 1.04
CA LYS A 109 26.41 11.31 0.06
C LYS A 109 27.72 11.81 0.68
N THR A 110 28.58 10.89 1.11
CA THR A 110 30.01 11.17 1.32
C THR A 110 30.84 10.13 0.56
N GLY A 111 30.74 10.17 -0.77
CA GLY A 111 31.82 9.71 -1.63
C GLY A 111 32.78 10.88 -1.85
N THR A 112 33.77 11.02 -0.98
CA THR A 112 35.01 11.74 -1.35
C THR A 112 35.79 10.79 -2.25
N ASP A 113 35.62 10.94 -3.56
CA ASP A 113 36.63 10.47 -4.52
C ASP A 113 37.89 11.30 -4.29
N GLY A 114 38.92 10.62 -3.79
CA GLY A 114 40.32 11.08 -3.78
C GLY A 114 41.10 10.47 -4.93
#